data_AF-A0A2H6F3Q0-F1
#
_entry.id   AF-A0A2H6F3Q0-F1
#
_cell.length_a   1.000
_cell.length_b   1.000
_cell.length_c   1.000
_cell.angle_alpha   90.00
_cell.angle_beta   90.00
_cell.angle_gamma   90.00
#
_symmetry.space_group_name_H-M   'P 1'
#
loop_
_entity.id
_entity.type
_entity.pdbx_description
1 polymer ?
#
loop_
_entity_poly.entity_id
_entity_poly.type
_entity_poly.pdbx_seq_one_letter_code
_entity_poly.pdbx_strand_id
1 'polypeptide(L)'
;MKKIILIDGKWDINSPALQYTLKASKGTDTEIAAIFLAADSSKGTIENARNVLKAAKQAFDSEGVSFSSDVVAQDPEAFMKKLNDLMPASLVLIGDAKFTDEMKKGGVSIGALKEKFTCPVSTAEAIAAAHEDKKTAKGVNWGKFIIYAIGSVLMYGVFFPEIDVLNKKIFMTGTVLGGLAIMAVVAVHAWIWGNTTNILPKLFRLEK
;
A
#
# COMPACT_ATOMS: atom_id res chain seq x y z
N MET A 1 0.52 -19.95 -14.34
CA MET A 1 0.20 -19.94 -12.90
C MET A 1 1.24 -19.18 -12.10
N LYS A 2 0.87 -18.02 -11.56
CA LYS A 2 1.68 -17.27 -10.59
C LYS A 2 1.55 -17.91 -9.22
N LYS A 3 2.54 -17.77 -8.35
CA LYS A 3 2.48 -18.31 -6.98
C LYS A 3 2.77 -17.20 -5.97
N ILE A 4 1.91 -17.09 -4.96
CA ILE A 4 2.14 -16.23 -3.80
C ILE A 4 2.37 -17.14 -2.61
N ILE A 5 3.51 -16.96 -1.93
CA ILE A 5 3.78 -17.66 -0.67
C ILE A 5 3.27 -16.78 0.46
N LEU A 6 2.37 -17.32 1.30
CA LEU A 6 1.83 -16.62 2.46
C LEU A 6 2.27 -17.33 3.74
N ILE A 7 3.01 -16.63 4.60
CA ILE A 7 3.53 -17.14 5.87
C ILE A 7 2.78 -16.44 7.00
N ASP A 8 2.06 -17.18 7.83
CA ASP A 8 1.29 -16.63 8.95
C ASP A 8 1.29 -17.62 10.13
N GLY A 9 1.27 -17.11 11.37
CA GLY A 9 1.24 -17.92 12.60
C GLY A 9 -0.14 -18.05 13.24
N LYS A 10 -1.14 -17.28 12.78
CA LYS A 10 -2.51 -17.28 13.31
C LYS A 10 -3.56 -17.64 12.27
N TRP A 11 -3.35 -17.29 11.01
CA TRP A 11 -4.29 -17.58 9.91
C TRP A 11 -5.72 -17.07 10.18
N ASP A 12 -5.83 -15.87 10.75
CA ASP A 12 -7.11 -15.15 10.83
C ASP A 12 -7.48 -14.65 9.43
N ILE A 13 -8.61 -15.12 8.89
CA ILE A 13 -9.08 -14.74 7.55
C ILE A 13 -9.34 -13.25 7.40
N ASN A 14 -9.58 -12.55 8.51
CA ASN A 14 -9.77 -11.11 8.53
C ASN A 14 -8.46 -10.33 8.62
N SER A 15 -7.31 -11.01 8.70
CA SER A 15 -6.02 -10.35 8.77
C SER A 15 -5.73 -9.58 7.47
N PRO A 16 -5.04 -8.41 7.55
CA PRO A 16 -4.71 -7.62 6.36
C PRO A 16 -3.92 -8.40 5.30
N ALA A 17 -3.01 -9.29 5.72
CA ALA A 17 -2.24 -10.11 4.79
C ALA A 17 -3.12 -11.12 4.04
N LEU A 18 -4.05 -11.80 4.73
CA LEU A 18 -4.95 -12.76 4.10
C LEU A 18 -5.92 -12.05 3.15
N GLN A 19 -6.51 -10.94 3.57
CA GLN A 19 -7.42 -10.13 2.74
C GLN A 19 -6.71 -9.58 1.49
N TYR A 20 -5.48 -9.09 1.63
CA TYR A 20 -4.69 -8.64 0.50
C TYR A 20 -4.38 -9.79 -0.47
N THR A 21 -3.95 -10.95 0.05
CA THR A 21 -3.62 -12.13 -0.75
C THR A 21 -4.85 -12.64 -1.51
N LEU A 22 -6.00 -12.69 -0.86
CA LEU A 22 -7.27 -13.07 -1.46
C LEU A 22 -7.64 -12.11 -2.61
N LYS A 23 -7.56 -10.79 -2.37
CA LYS A 23 -7.84 -9.78 -3.38
C LYS A 23 -6.87 -9.83 -4.56
N ALA A 24 -5.59 -10.13 -4.31
CA ALA A 24 -4.56 -10.22 -5.34
C ALA A 24 -4.68 -11.48 -6.20
N SER A 25 -5.27 -12.55 -5.68
CA SER A 25 -5.42 -13.84 -6.35
C SER A 25 -6.77 -14.01 -7.06
N LYS A 26 -7.84 -13.39 -6.56
CA LYS A 26 -9.20 -13.51 -7.12
C LYS A 26 -9.26 -13.10 -8.60
N GLY A 27 -9.80 -14.00 -9.44
CA GLY A 27 -9.94 -13.78 -10.88
C GLY A 27 -8.63 -13.85 -11.66
N THR A 28 -7.55 -14.32 -11.05
CA THR A 28 -6.25 -14.52 -11.70
C THR A 28 -5.82 -15.99 -11.62
N ASP A 29 -4.97 -16.43 -12.55
CA ASP A 29 -4.32 -17.76 -12.49
C ASP A 29 -3.16 -17.74 -11.47
N THR A 30 -3.51 -17.59 -10.19
CA THR A 30 -2.57 -17.49 -9.06
C THR A 30 -2.87 -18.56 -8.01
N GLU A 31 -1.85 -19.32 -7.64
CA GLU A 31 -1.85 -20.25 -6.50
C GLU A 31 -1.35 -19.55 -5.24
N ILE A 32 -2.06 -19.75 -4.12
CA ILE A 32 -1.59 -19.39 -2.78
C ILE A 32 -0.95 -20.63 -2.15
N ALA A 33 0.35 -20.55 -1.87
CA ALA A 33 1.09 -21.54 -1.11
C ALA A 33 1.28 -21.05 0.33
N ALA A 34 0.52 -21.63 1.24
CA ALA A 34 0.44 -21.26 2.64
C ALA A 34 1.48 -22.00 3.50
N ILE A 35 2.21 -21.25 4.33
CA ILE A 35 3.02 -21.79 5.43
C ILE A 35 2.40 -21.31 6.74
N PHE A 36 1.92 -22.26 7.55
CA PHE A 36 1.59 -22.01 8.95
C PHE A 36 2.85 -22.19 9.80
N LEU A 37 3.36 -21.11 10.38
CA LEU A 37 4.47 -21.17 11.32
C LEU A 37 3.95 -21.51 12.71
N ALA A 38 3.99 -22.80 13.07
CA ALA A 38 3.51 -23.30 14.35
C ALA A 38 4.48 -22.91 15.47
N ALA A 39 3.93 -22.50 16.62
CA ALA A 39 4.71 -22.07 17.78
C ALA A 39 5.63 -23.15 18.34
N ASP A 40 5.26 -24.43 18.19
CA ASP A 40 6.05 -25.58 18.60
C ASP A 40 5.75 -26.80 17.71
N SER A 41 6.50 -27.89 17.93
CA SER A 41 6.34 -29.17 17.23
C SER A 41 5.41 -30.16 17.95
N SER A 42 4.69 -29.71 19.00
CA SER A 42 3.79 -30.59 19.74
C SER A 42 2.61 -31.02 18.86
N LYS A 43 2.17 -32.27 19.04
CA LYS A 43 1.10 -32.86 18.24
C LYS A 43 -0.18 -32.02 18.26
N GLY A 44 -0.53 -31.47 19.43
CA GLY A 44 -1.72 -30.63 19.60
C GLY A 44 -1.64 -29.32 18.81
N THR A 45 -0.50 -28.63 18.83
CA THR A 45 -0.30 -27.38 18.08
C THR A 45 -0.35 -27.62 16.58
N ILE A 46 0.30 -28.69 16.09
CA ILE A 46 0.30 -29.04 14.67
C ILE A 46 -1.10 -29.44 14.18
N GLU A 47 -1.84 -30.20 14.98
CA GLU A 47 -3.20 -30.61 14.63
C GLU A 47 -4.17 -29.42 14.60
N ASN A 48 -4.05 -28.50 15.57
CA ASN A 48 -4.82 -27.25 15.57
C ASN A 48 -4.48 -26.39 14.34
N ALA A 49 -3.20 -26.23 14.01
CA ALA A 49 -2.76 -25.49 12.82
C ALA A 49 -3.34 -26.08 11.53
N ARG A 50 -3.38 -27.42 11.41
CA ARG A 50 -4.01 -28.10 10.26
C ARG A 50 -5.51 -27.84 10.17
N ASN A 51 -6.22 -27.82 11.30
CA ASN A 51 -7.65 -27.52 11.32
C ASN A 51 -7.92 -26.07 10.88
N VAL A 52 -7.12 -25.12 11.34
CA VAL A 52 -7.21 -23.71 10.92
C VAL A 52 -6.94 -23.58 9.41
N LEU A 53 -5.90 -24.23 8.89
CA LEU A 53 -5.60 -24.23 7.46
C LEU A 53 -6.69 -24.90 6.62
N LYS A 54 -7.36 -25.93 7.14
CA LYS A 54 -8.48 -26.58 6.45
C LYS A 54 -9.67 -25.63 6.31
N ALA A 55 -9.98 -24.86 7.34
CA ALA A 55 -11.01 -23.83 7.28
C ALA A 55 -10.62 -22.71 6.30
N ALA A 56 -9.36 -22.26 6.34
CA ALA A 56 -8.84 -21.28 5.39
C ALA A 56 -8.95 -21.80 3.94
N LYS A 57 -8.56 -23.05 3.69
CA LYS A 57 -8.67 -23.69 2.38
C LYS A 57 -10.09 -23.64 1.84
N GLN A 58 -11.08 -24.01 2.66
CA GLN A 58 -12.49 -23.96 2.24
C GLN A 58 -12.94 -22.54 1.85
N ALA A 59 -12.47 -21.52 2.58
CA ALA A 59 -12.79 -20.13 2.26
C ALA A 59 -12.14 -19.67 0.95
N PHE A 60 -10.86 -19.98 0.72
CA PHE A 60 -10.18 -19.67 -0.55
C PHE A 60 -10.77 -20.45 -1.74
N ASP A 61 -11.09 -21.73 -1.55
CA ASP A 61 -11.72 -22.56 -2.58
C ASP A 61 -13.11 -21.98 -2.96
N SER A 62 -13.87 -21.44 -2.00
CA SER A 62 -15.18 -20.80 -2.26
C SER A 62 -15.08 -19.51 -3.08
N GLU A 63 -13.91 -18.88 -3.08
CA GLU A 63 -13.59 -17.68 -3.86
C GLU A 63 -12.91 -18.02 -5.21
N GLY A 64 -12.80 -19.31 -5.53
CA GLY A 64 -12.20 -19.81 -6.77
C GLY A 64 -10.68 -19.67 -6.81
N VAL A 65 -10.02 -19.60 -5.65
CA VAL A 65 -8.57 -19.43 -5.55
C VAL A 65 -7.90 -20.76 -5.21
N SER A 66 -6.88 -21.14 -5.99
CA SER A 66 -6.10 -22.35 -5.71
C SER A 66 -5.27 -22.18 -4.43
N PHE A 67 -5.43 -23.10 -3.48
CA PHE A 67 -4.79 -23.04 -2.17
C PHE A 67 -4.11 -24.36 -1.79
N SER A 68 -2.80 -24.30 -1.56
CA SER A 68 -1.96 -25.35 -0.99
C SER A 68 -1.42 -24.88 0.36
N SER A 69 -1.22 -25.80 1.32
CA SER A 69 -0.82 -25.41 2.68
C SER A 69 0.04 -26.44 3.39
N ASP A 70 1.01 -25.96 4.15
CA ASP A 70 1.89 -26.76 4.99
C ASP A 70 2.04 -26.13 6.39
N VAL A 71 2.28 -26.99 7.39
CA VAL A 71 2.60 -26.57 8.76
C VAL A 71 4.06 -26.83 9.02
N VAL A 72 4.78 -25.81 9.48
CA VAL A 72 6.19 -25.89 9.82
C VAL A 72 6.37 -25.35 11.24
N ALA A 73 7.06 -26.12 12.08
CA ALA A 73 7.45 -25.65 13.41
C ALA A 73 8.52 -24.55 13.30
N GLN A 74 8.81 -23.84 14.40
CA GLN A 74 9.85 -22.79 14.45
C GLN A 74 11.29 -23.34 14.39
N ASP A 75 11.56 -24.25 13.46
CA ASP A 75 12.89 -24.74 13.12
C ASP A 75 13.42 -24.01 11.88
N PRO A 76 14.54 -23.27 11.98
CA PRO A 76 15.04 -22.47 10.87
C PRO A 76 15.41 -23.29 9.62
N GLU A 77 15.99 -24.48 9.79
CA GLU A 77 16.39 -25.32 8.65
C GLU A 77 15.18 -25.88 7.91
N ALA A 78 14.22 -26.47 8.63
CA ALA A 78 12.98 -26.98 8.05
C ALA A 78 12.16 -25.87 7.41
N PHE A 79 12.08 -24.69 8.04
CA PHE A 79 11.42 -23.53 7.47
C PHE A 79 12.06 -23.08 6.17
N MET A 80 13.38 -22.90 6.14
CA MET A 80 14.08 -22.46 4.92
C MET A 80 14.03 -23.50 3.82
N LYS A 81 14.16 -24.79 4.17
CA LYS A 81 13.99 -25.89 3.22
C LYS A 81 12.61 -25.82 2.58
N LYS A 82 11.56 -25.74 3.39
CA LYS A 82 10.18 -25.69 2.89
C LYS A 82 9.92 -24.45 2.04
N LEU A 83 10.42 -23.30 2.47
CA LEU A 83 10.28 -22.06 1.72
C LEU A 83 10.98 -22.16 0.36
N ASN A 84 12.18 -22.76 0.29
CA ASN A 84 12.88 -23.01 -0.96
C ASN A 84 12.14 -24.02 -1.86
N ASP A 85 11.56 -25.07 -1.28
CA ASP A 85 10.78 -26.07 -2.04
C ASP A 85 9.54 -25.46 -2.71
N LEU A 86 9.01 -24.36 -2.15
CA LEU A 86 7.86 -23.64 -2.74
C LEU A 86 8.27 -22.65 -3.84
N MET A 87 9.55 -22.29 -3.94
CA MET A 87 10.08 -21.40 -4.98
C MET A 87 10.08 -22.10 -6.36
N PRO A 88 9.97 -21.36 -7.48
CA PRO A 88 9.88 -19.90 -7.57
C PRO A 88 8.49 -19.36 -7.23
N ALA A 89 8.44 -18.19 -6.59
CA ALA A 89 7.22 -17.44 -6.29
C ALA A 89 7.29 -16.03 -6.88
N SER A 90 6.13 -15.45 -7.14
CA SER A 90 6.00 -14.06 -7.61
C SER A 90 6.04 -13.06 -6.45
N LEU A 91 5.68 -13.48 -5.24
CA LEU A 91 5.60 -12.65 -4.04
C LEU A 91 5.64 -13.53 -2.80
N VAL A 92 6.37 -13.10 -1.77
CA VAL A 92 6.31 -13.68 -0.42
C VAL A 92 5.67 -12.67 0.51
N LEU A 93 4.60 -13.07 1.18
CA LEU A 93 3.86 -12.26 2.16
C LEU A 93 4.01 -12.84 3.55
N ILE A 94 4.41 -12.00 4.49
CA ILE A 94 4.57 -12.35 5.89
C ILE A 94 3.45 -11.66 6.67
N GLY A 95 2.51 -12.46 7.15
CA GLY A 95 1.39 -12.08 8.00
C GLY A 95 1.79 -11.92 9.46
N ASP A 96 1.00 -12.47 10.38
CA ASP A 96 1.32 -12.49 11.82
C ASP A 96 2.23 -13.67 12.17
N ALA A 97 3.40 -13.72 11.53
CA ALA A 97 4.42 -14.73 11.79
C ALA A 97 5.50 -14.17 12.71
N LYS A 98 5.66 -14.78 13.89
CA LYS A 98 6.72 -14.41 14.84
C LYS A 98 7.91 -15.35 14.69
N PHE A 99 9.02 -14.82 14.19
CA PHE A 99 10.29 -15.54 14.14
C PHE A 99 11.00 -15.45 15.51
N THR A 100 11.34 -16.60 16.08
CA THR A 100 12.11 -16.68 17.33
C THR A 100 13.55 -16.23 17.13
N ASP A 101 14.28 -16.03 18.23
CA ASP A 101 15.69 -15.66 18.14
C ASP A 101 16.56 -16.79 17.56
N GLU A 102 16.17 -18.05 17.76
CA GLU A 102 16.79 -19.20 17.11
C GLU A 102 16.60 -19.15 15.59
N MET A 103 15.37 -18.87 15.14
CA MET A 103 15.09 -18.68 13.71
C MET A 103 15.91 -17.54 13.11
N LYS A 104 16.00 -16.40 13.80
CA LYS A 104 16.81 -15.26 13.35
C LYS A 104 18.30 -15.60 13.28
N LYS A 105 18.85 -16.31 14.27
CA LYS A 105 20.23 -16.80 14.25
C LYS A 105 20.48 -17.76 13.09
N GLY A 106 19.49 -18.58 12.73
CA GLY A 106 19.48 -19.43 11.55
C GLY A 106 19.25 -18.72 10.22
N GLY A 107 19.26 -17.38 10.20
CA GLY A 107 19.08 -16.58 8.98
C GLY A 107 17.62 -16.39 8.54
N VAL A 108 16.65 -16.75 9.39
CA VAL A 108 15.23 -16.51 9.12
C VAL A 108 14.78 -15.21 9.78
N SER A 109 14.97 -14.12 9.04
CA SER A 109 14.45 -12.80 9.38
C SER A 109 13.91 -12.13 8.12
N ILE A 110 12.97 -11.19 8.27
CA ILE A 110 12.38 -10.47 7.12
C ILE A 110 13.47 -9.85 6.23
N GLY A 111 14.51 -9.25 6.85
CA GLY A 111 15.65 -8.68 6.12
C GLY A 111 16.43 -9.74 5.34
N ALA A 112 16.79 -10.85 5.99
CA ALA A 112 17.52 -11.94 5.34
C ALA A 112 16.72 -12.58 4.19
N LEU A 113 15.40 -12.72 4.33
CA LEU A 113 14.54 -13.23 3.25
C LEU A 113 14.50 -12.26 2.06
N LYS A 114 14.44 -10.94 2.31
CA LYS A 114 14.49 -9.90 1.27
C LYS A 114 15.80 -9.91 0.48
N GLU A 115 16.92 -10.15 1.16
CA GLU A 115 18.24 -10.22 0.52
C GLU A 115 18.44 -11.52 -0.27
N LYS A 116 17.88 -12.63 0.24
CA LYS A 116 18.07 -13.96 -0.34
C LYS A 116 17.24 -14.21 -1.58
N PHE A 117 16.01 -13.71 -1.63
CA PHE A 117 15.09 -14.01 -2.72
C PHE A 117 15.02 -12.88 -3.74
N THR A 118 14.95 -13.26 -5.02
CA THR A 118 14.78 -12.31 -6.12
C THR A 118 13.36 -11.77 -6.23
N CYS A 119 12.37 -12.47 -5.66
CA CYS A 119 10.99 -12.00 -5.61
C CYS A 119 10.77 -11.01 -4.46
N PRO A 120 9.83 -10.07 -4.59
CA PRO A 120 9.48 -9.18 -3.50
C PRO A 120 9.05 -9.96 -2.24
N VAL A 121 9.55 -9.54 -1.09
CA VAL A 121 9.11 -10.01 0.23
C VAL A 121 8.50 -8.83 0.98
N SER A 122 7.24 -8.94 1.39
CA SER A 122 6.51 -7.87 2.08
C SER A 122 5.81 -8.37 3.34
N THR A 123 5.50 -7.46 4.26
CA THR A 123 4.75 -7.76 5.49
C THR A 123 3.33 -7.22 5.41
N ALA A 124 2.42 -7.80 6.20
CA ALA A 124 1.05 -7.29 6.35
C ALA A 124 1.02 -5.80 6.71
N GLU A 125 1.92 -5.38 7.59
CA GLU A 125 2.05 -3.99 8.07
C GLU A 125 2.52 -3.07 6.96
N ALA A 126 3.50 -3.49 6.16
CA ALA A 126 3.99 -2.71 5.03
C ALA A 126 2.91 -2.57 3.94
N ILE A 127 2.13 -3.62 3.71
CA ILE A 127 0.97 -3.59 2.81
C ILE A 127 -0.10 -2.63 3.35
N ALA A 128 -0.44 -2.73 4.64
CA ALA A 128 -1.45 -1.90 5.27
C ALA A 128 -1.04 -0.41 5.25
N ALA A 129 0.22 -0.10 5.56
CA ALA A 129 0.75 1.26 5.51
C ALA A 129 0.75 1.83 4.09
N ALA A 130 1.13 1.03 3.08
CA ALA A 130 1.06 1.43 1.67
C ALA A 130 -0.39 1.63 1.17
N HIS A 131 -1.38 1.01 1.84
CA HIS A 131 -2.79 1.19 1.55
C HIS A 131 -3.47 2.29 2.38
N GLU A 132 -2.93 2.70 3.53
CA GLU A 132 -3.44 3.84 4.31
C GLU A 132 -3.27 5.18 3.60
N ASP A 133 -2.28 5.31 2.71
CA ASP A 133 -2.13 6.48 1.82
C ASP A 133 -3.24 6.55 0.75
N LYS A 134 -4.03 5.49 0.60
CA LYS A 134 -5.29 5.48 -0.16
C LYS A 134 -6.50 5.51 0.77
N LYS A 135 -6.44 6.20 1.92
CA LYS A 135 -7.67 6.73 2.54
C LYS A 135 -8.41 7.49 1.46
N THR A 136 -9.49 6.90 0.95
CA THR A 136 -10.52 7.53 0.13
C THR A 136 -10.63 8.98 0.58
N ALA A 137 -10.25 9.90 -0.31
CA ALA A 137 -10.25 11.31 -0.01
C ALA A 137 -11.58 11.62 0.69
N LYS A 138 -11.50 12.07 1.96
CA LYS A 138 -12.67 12.60 2.69
C LYS A 138 -13.42 13.47 1.69
N GLY A 139 -14.71 13.17 1.49
CA GLY A 139 -15.51 13.67 0.37
C GLY A 139 -15.31 15.15 0.10
N VAL A 140 -15.55 15.53 -1.16
CA VAL A 140 -15.33 16.89 -1.70
C VAL A 140 -15.70 17.95 -0.67
N ASN A 141 -14.69 18.65 -0.15
CA ASN A 141 -14.90 19.77 0.76
C ASN A 141 -15.35 20.97 -0.08
N TRP A 142 -16.66 21.05 -0.31
CA TRP A 142 -17.33 22.07 -1.12
C TRP A 142 -16.96 23.51 -0.70
N GLY A 143 -16.73 23.75 0.59
CA GLY A 143 -16.27 25.05 1.08
C GLY A 143 -14.90 25.45 0.53
N LYS A 144 -13.94 24.52 0.50
CA LYS A 144 -12.62 24.76 -0.10
C LYS A 144 -12.71 24.94 -1.61
N PHE A 145 -13.55 24.17 -2.30
CA PHE A 145 -13.74 24.32 -3.74
C PHE A 145 -14.31 25.70 -4.10
N ILE A 146 -15.31 26.19 -3.37
CA ILE A 146 -15.88 27.53 -3.58
C ILE A 146 -14.83 28.62 -3.36
N ILE A 147 -14.00 28.52 -2.32
CA ILE A 147 -12.90 29.46 -2.07
C ILE A 147 -11.90 29.47 -3.24
N TYR A 148 -11.51 28.30 -3.75
CA TYR A 148 -10.57 28.21 -4.88
C TYR A 148 -11.19 28.65 -6.20
N ALA A 149 -12.47 28.36 -6.45
CA ALA A 149 -13.18 28.79 -7.64
C ALA A 149 -13.34 30.31 -7.66
N ILE A 150 -13.76 30.91 -6.54
CA ILE A 150 -13.84 32.38 -6.39
C ILE A 150 -12.45 33.01 -6.52
N GLY A 151 -11.43 32.43 -5.87
CA GLY A 151 -10.04 32.90 -5.98
C GLY A 151 -9.50 32.85 -7.40
N SER A 152 -9.84 31.80 -8.16
CA SER A 152 -9.44 31.66 -9.57
C SER A 152 -10.16 32.68 -10.47
N VAL A 153 -11.47 32.90 -10.27
CA VAL A 153 -12.24 33.92 -11.00
C VAL A 153 -11.76 35.34 -10.67
N LEU A 154 -11.42 35.64 -9.42
CA LEU A 154 -10.86 36.94 -9.04
C LEU A 154 -9.46 37.15 -9.65
N MET A 155 -8.62 36.12 -9.67
CA MET A 155 -7.30 36.19 -10.32
C MET A 155 -7.43 36.40 -11.84
N TYR A 156 -8.34 35.72 -12.52
CA TYR A 156 -8.52 35.89 -13.97
C TYR A 156 -9.33 37.14 -14.34
N GLY A 157 -10.25 37.59 -13.49
CA GLY A 157 -11.13 38.73 -13.76
C GLY A 157 -10.55 40.09 -13.33
N VAL A 158 -9.71 40.12 -12.31
CA VAL A 158 -9.09 41.37 -11.80
C VAL A 158 -7.62 41.44 -12.18
N PHE A 159 -6.88 40.33 -12.11
CA PHE A 159 -5.44 40.36 -12.31
C PHE A 159 -5.05 40.38 -13.79
N PHE A 160 -5.58 39.46 -14.61
CA PHE A 160 -5.20 39.32 -16.02
C PHE A 160 -5.55 40.51 -16.93
N PRO A 161 -6.72 41.17 -16.82
CA PRO A 161 -7.07 42.32 -17.66
C PRO A 161 -6.29 43.59 -17.28
N GLU A 162 -5.88 43.73 -16.01
CA GLU A 162 -5.14 44.89 -15.53
C GLU A 162 -3.63 44.64 -15.41
N ILE A 163 -3.09 43.51 -15.91
CA ILE A 163 -1.63 43.26 -15.87
C ILE A 163 -0.88 44.45 -16.45
N ASP A 164 -1.28 45.03 -17.57
CA ASP A 164 -0.56 46.18 -18.15
C ASP A 164 -0.62 47.45 -17.27
N VAL A 165 -1.69 47.65 -16.51
CA VAL A 165 -1.87 48.80 -15.61
C VAL A 165 -1.12 48.59 -14.28
N LEU A 166 -1.22 47.39 -13.70
CA LEU A 166 -0.44 46.98 -12.53
C LEU A 166 1.06 46.92 -12.86
N ASN A 167 1.42 46.47 -14.06
CA ASN A 167 2.78 46.38 -14.55
C ASN A 167 3.39 47.76 -14.74
N LYS A 168 2.65 48.73 -15.29
CA LYS A 168 3.12 50.12 -15.34
C LYS A 168 3.22 50.81 -13.97
N LYS A 169 2.31 50.56 -13.02
CA LYS A 169 2.28 51.28 -11.73
C LYS A 169 3.13 50.68 -10.62
N ILE A 170 3.26 49.36 -10.55
CA ILE A 170 3.90 48.65 -9.42
C ILE A 170 5.15 47.90 -9.88
N PHE A 171 5.14 47.31 -11.08
CA PHE A 171 6.19 46.36 -11.50
C PHE A 171 7.30 46.97 -12.39
N MET A 172 7.01 48.03 -13.16
CA MET A 172 8.01 48.75 -13.99
C MET A 172 8.76 49.86 -13.25
N THR A 173 8.42 50.14 -12.00
CA THR A 173 9.09 51.18 -11.19
C THR A 173 10.50 50.76 -10.73
N GLY A 174 10.97 49.57 -11.12
CA GLY A 174 12.34 49.10 -10.89
C GLY A 174 12.70 48.87 -9.41
N THR A 175 11.71 48.83 -8.52
CA THR A 175 11.93 48.68 -7.09
C THR A 175 11.86 47.22 -6.66
N VAL A 176 12.70 46.84 -5.69
CA VAL A 176 12.79 45.49 -5.11
C VAL A 176 11.42 44.98 -4.62
N LEU A 177 10.57 45.90 -4.13
CA LEU A 177 9.20 45.61 -3.69
C LEU A 177 8.28 45.15 -4.83
N GLY A 178 8.44 45.70 -6.04
CA GLY A 178 7.72 45.24 -7.22
C GLY A 178 8.07 43.80 -7.57
N GLY A 179 9.37 43.45 -7.55
CA GLY A 179 9.83 42.09 -7.78
C GLY A 179 9.31 41.07 -6.76
N LEU A 180 9.30 41.44 -5.46
CA LEU A 180 8.73 40.60 -4.40
C LEU A 180 7.22 40.39 -4.56
N ALA A 181 6.49 41.42 -4.98
CA ALA A 181 5.06 41.32 -5.23
C ALA A 181 4.73 40.37 -6.41
N ILE A 182 5.53 40.38 -7.49
CA ILE A 182 5.37 39.42 -8.59
C ILE A 182 5.58 37.99 -8.10
N MET A 183 6.66 37.75 -7.33
CA MET A 183 6.95 36.41 -6.82
C MET A 183 5.86 35.90 -5.88
N ALA A 184 5.31 36.77 -5.02
CA ALA A 184 4.21 36.40 -4.14
C ALA A 184 2.94 36.05 -4.91
N VAL A 185 2.59 36.82 -5.94
CA VAL A 185 1.43 36.55 -6.79
C VAL A 185 1.58 35.26 -7.57
N VAL A 186 2.76 35.01 -8.15
CA VAL A 186 3.05 33.75 -8.86
C VAL A 186 2.96 32.56 -7.92
N ALA A 187 3.49 32.67 -6.70
CA ALA A 187 3.39 31.61 -5.69
C ALA A 187 1.93 31.35 -5.27
N VAL A 188 1.14 32.40 -5.05
CA VAL A 188 -0.29 32.27 -4.73
C VAL A 188 -1.07 31.65 -5.89
N HIS A 189 -0.78 32.04 -7.14
CA HIS A 189 -1.41 31.47 -8.32
C HIS A 189 -1.06 29.98 -8.48
N ALA A 190 0.21 29.62 -8.34
CA ALA A 190 0.66 28.24 -8.40
C ALA A 190 0.02 27.38 -7.29
N TRP A 191 -0.14 27.94 -6.08
CA TRP A 191 -0.80 27.26 -4.97
C TRP A 191 -2.30 27.05 -5.21
N ILE A 192 -3.00 28.07 -5.71
CA ILE A 192 -4.43 27.97 -6.07
C ILE A 192 -4.63 26.97 -7.21
N TRP A 193 -3.81 27.03 -8.25
CA TRP A 193 -3.90 26.12 -9.40
C TRP A 193 -3.57 24.68 -9.01
N GLY A 194 -2.50 24.46 -8.25
CA GLY A 194 -2.11 23.12 -7.76
C GLY A 194 -3.16 22.48 -6.84
N ASN A 195 -3.82 23.27 -5.99
CA ASN A 195 -4.93 22.74 -5.19
C ASN A 195 -6.19 22.51 -6.03
N THR A 196 -6.43 23.32 -7.06
CA THR A 196 -7.55 23.14 -7.99
C THR A 196 -7.39 21.86 -8.81
N THR A 197 -6.19 21.57 -9.34
CA THR A 197 -5.90 20.33 -10.09
C THR A 197 -5.93 19.08 -9.21
N ASN A 198 -5.73 19.19 -7.89
CA ASN A 198 -5.94 18.10 -6.95
C ASN A 198 -7.42 17.85 -6.60
N ILE A 199 -8.29 18.85 -6.78
CA ILE A 199 -9.72 18.79 -6.46
C ILE A 199 -10.56 18.46 -7.69
N LEU A 200 -10.16 18.93 -8.89
CA LEU A 200 -10.92 18.75 -10.13
C LEU A 200 -11.20 17.26 -10.48
N PRO A 201 -10.19 16.36 -10.45
CA PRO A 201 -10.40 14.95 -10.76
C PRO A 201 -11.36 14.27 -9.77
N LYS A 202 -11.31 14.67 -8.50
CA LYS A 202 -12.23 14.22 -7.43
C LYS A 202 -13.67 14.65 -7.69
N LEU A 203 -13.84 15.86 -8.23
CA LEU A 203 -15.16 16.45 -8.52
C LEU A 203 -15.83 15.78 -9.73
N PHE A 204 -15.05 15.46 -10.77
CA PHE A 204 -15.55 14.80 -11.97
C PHE A 204 -15.55 13.26 -11.91
N ARG A 205 -15.19 12.67 -10.76
CA ARG A 205 -15.02 11.22 -10.58
C ARG A 205 -14.11 10.60 -11.64
N LEU A 206 -13.07 11.33 -12.03
CA LEU A 206 -12.08 10.90 -13.03
C LEU A 206 -10.90 10.16 -12.40
N GLU A 207 -10.95 9.88 -11.09
CA GLU A 207 -9.98 9.04 -10.41
C GLU A 207 -10.16 7.57 -10.85
N LYS A 208 -9.21 7.05 -11.63
CA LYS A 208 -9.04 5.61 -11.91
C LYS A 208 -8.01 5.02 -10.96
#